data_AF-A0A368NHD6-F1
#
_entry.id   AF-A0A368NHD6-F1
#
_cell.length_a   1.000
_cell.length_b   1.000
_cell.length_c   1.000
_cell.angle_alpha   90.00
_cell.angle_beta   90.00
_cell.angle_gamma   90.00
#
_symmetry.space_group_name_H-M   'P 1'
#
loop_
_entity.id
_entity.type
_entity.pdbx_description
1 polymer ?
#
loop_
_entity_poly.entity_id
_entity_poly.type
_entity_poly.pdbx_seq_one_letter_code
_entity_poly.pdbx_strand_id
1 'polypeptide(L)' 'MELWMDLLFGDAIGLMSMAVVLSTVVIMGYYVWLFISRALKDPNDKSC' A
#
# COMPACT_ATOMS: atom_id res chain seq x y z
N MET A 1 -20.55 -20.34 -2.25
CA MET A 1 -19.09 -20.13 -2.42
C MET A 1 -18.72 -19.78 -3.86
N GLU A 2 -19.56 -20.09 -4.85
CA GLU A 2 -19.34 -19.69 -6.26
C GLU A 2 -19.48 -18.17 -6.48
N LEU A 3 -20.51 -17.52 -5.92
CA LEU A 3 -20.74 -16.08 -6.06
C LEU A 3 -19.56 -15.23 -5.54
N TRP A 4 -18.91 -15.67 -4.46
CA TRP A 4 -17.75 -14.98 -3.90
C TRP A 4 -16.48 -15.18 -4.75
N MET A 5 -16.32 -16.36 -5.35
CA MET A 5 -15.22 -16.67 -6.26
C MET A 5 -15.39 -15.99 -7.62
N ASP A 6 -16.61 -15.90 -8.13
CA ASP A 6 -16.96 -15.24 -9.39
C ASP A 6 -16.83 -13.70 -9.26
N LEU A 7 -17.19 -13.14 -8.11
CA LEU A 7 -17.04 -11.71 -7.83
C LEU A 7 -15.59 -11.28 -7.54
N LEU A 8 -14.76 -12.16 -6.95
CA LEU A 8 -13.35 -11.87 -6.65
C LEU A 8 -12.39 -12.24 -7.79
N PHE A 9 -12.74 -13.22 -8.64
CA PHE A 9 -11.83 -13.78 -9.66
C PHE A 9 -12.47 -14.02 -11.05
N GLY A 10 -13.78 -13.84 -11.22
CA GLY A 10 -14.49 -14.10 -12.48
C GLY A 10 -14.77 -12.88 -13.35
N ASP A 11 -14.72 -11.65 -12.78
CA ASP A 11 -15.16 -10.43 -13.46
C ASP A 11 -14.20 -9.24 -13.27
N ALA A 12 -14.31 -8.21 -14.14
CA ALA A 12 -13.46 -7.02 -14.12
C ALA A 12 -13.48 -6.28 -12.76
N ILE A 13 -14.59 -6.40 -12.01
CA ILE A 13 -14.73 -5.84 -10.66
C ILE A 13 -13.75 -6.50 -9.66
N GLY A 14 -13.52 -7.81 -9.75
CA GLY A 14 -12.57 -8.52 -8.88
C GLY A 14 -11.14 -8.04 -9.09
N LEU A 15 -10.75 -7.85 -10.36
CA LEU A 15 -9.46 -7.29 -10.76
C LEU A 15 -9.27 -5.84 -10.26
N MET A 16 -10.29 -4.99 -10.37
CA MET A 16 -10.22 -3.63 -9.83
C MET A 16 -10.07 -3.60 -8.31
N SER A 17 -10.78 -4.48 -7.59
CA SER A 17 -10.66 -4.60 -6.14
C SER A 17 -9.25 -5.02 -5.72
N MET A 18 -8.67 -6.01 -6.41
CA MET A 18 -7.29 -6.42 -6.16
C MET A 18 -6.27 -5.31 -6.44
N ALA A 19 -6.47 -4.53 -7.51
CA ALA A 19 -5.62 -3.39 -7.82
C ALA A 19 -5.66 -2.32 -6.70
N VAL A 20 -6.83 -2.06 -6.14
CA VAL A 20 -6.98 -1.13 -5.01
C VAL A 20 -6.28 -1.65 -3.76
N VAL A 21 -6.44 -2.92 -3.42
CA VAL A 21 -5.74 -3.53 -2.27
C VAL A 21 -4.22 -3.43 -2.44
N LEU A 22 -3.71 -3.77 -3.62
CA LEU A 22 -2.28 -3.66 -3.93
C LEU A 22 -1.80 -2.20 -3.85
N SER A 23 -2.55 -1.25 -4.41
CA SER A 23 -2.20 0.17 -4.33
C SER A 23 -2.14 0.66 -2.88
N THR A 24 -3.07 0.20 -2.03
CA THR A 24 -3.13 0.59 -0.63
C THR A 24 -1.90 0.08 0.13
N VAL A 25 -1.50 -1.17 -0.14
CA VAL A 25 -0.29 -1.77 0.45
C VAL A 25 0.97 -1.04 -0.01
N VAL A 26 1.05 -0.69 -1.30
CA VAL A 26 2.18 0.07 -1.86
C VAL A 26 2.27 1.47 -1.23
N ILE A 27 1.15 2.17 -1.11
CA ILE A 27 1.09 3.52 -0.53
C ILE A 27 1.48 3.47 0.95
N MET A 28 0.92 2.53 1.72
CA MET A 28 1.29 2.30 3.12
C MET A 28 2.80 2.03 3.25
N GLY A 29 3.34 1.11 2.45
CA GLY A 29 4.77 0.79 2.46
C GLY A 29 5.64 2.00 2.10
N TYR A 30 5.21 2.80 1.13
CA TYR A 30 5.92 4.02 0.73
C TYR A 30 5.94 5.06 1.84
N TYR A 31 4.83 5.28 2.54
CA TYR A 31 4.78 6.20 3.69
C TYR A 31 5.64 5.72 4.85
N VAL A 32 5.61 4.43 5.17
CA VAL A 32 6.48 3.84 6.20
C VAL A 32 7.95 3.98 5.82
N TRP A 33 8.30 3.69 4.56
CA TRP A 33 9.65 3.89 4.04
C TRP A 33 10.09 5.35 4.12
N LEU A 34 9.22 6.29 3.75
CA LEU A 34 9.49 7.72 3.82
C LEU A 34 9.67 8.17 5.27
N PHE A 35 8.85 7.68 6.19
CA PHE A 35 8.97 7.98 7.62
C PHE A 35 10.30 7.48 8.18
N ILE A 36 10.65 6.21 7.94
CA ILE A 36 11.94 5.64 8.38
C ILE A 36 13.11 6.38 7.72
N SER A 37 13.03 6.63 6.41
CA SER A 37 14.08 7.36 5.68
C SER A 37 14.24 8.80 6.15
N ARG A 38 13.18 9.47 6.60
CA ARG A 38 13.26 10.84 7.13
C ARG A 38 13.72 10.83 8.58
N ALA A 39 13.22 9.92 9.41
CA ALA A 39 13.62 9.75 10.81
C ALA A 39 15.09 9.31 10.95
N LEU A 40 15.60 8.46 10.06
CA LEU A 40 17.00 7.99 10.10
C LEU A 40 17.96 8.93 9.38
N LYS A 41 17.46 9.74 8.43
CA LYS A 41 18.25 10.78 7.74
C LYS A 41 18.30 12.09 8.53
N ASP A 42 17.92 12.01 9.79
CA ASP A 42 18.24 12.97 10.84
C ASP A 42 19.49 12.54 11.67
N PRO A 43 20.71 12.56 11.11
CA PRO A 43 21.93 12.67 11.90
C PRO A 43 22.54 14.08 11.85
N ASN A 44 21.82 15.08 11.33
CA ASN A 44 22.34 16.45 11.19
C ASN A 44 21.29 17.57 11.26
N ASP A 45 20.14 17.37 11.89
CA ASP A 45 19.44 18.52 12.44
C ASP A 45 20.22 19.01 13.68
N LYS A 46 21.15 19.93 13.42
CA LYS A 46 21.76 20.77 14.46
C LYS A 46 20.79 21.89 14.83
N SER A 47 19.53 21.58 15.12
CA SER A 47 18.68 22.53 15.84
C SER A 47 19.17 22.57 17.29
N CYS A 48 20.24 23.35 17.46
CA CYS A 48 20.45 24.14 18.67
C CYS A 48 19.24 25.04 18.92
#